data_AF-D7CMU3-F1
#
_entry.id   AF-D7CMU3-F1
#
_cell.length_a   1.000
_cell.length_b   1.000
_cell.length_c   1.000
_cell.angle_alpha   90.00
_cell.angle_beta   90.00
_cell.angle_gamma   90.00
#
_symmetry.space_group_name_H-M   'P 1'
#
loop_
_entity.id
_entity.type
_entity.pdbx_description
1 polymer ?
#
loop_
_entity_poly.entity_id
_entity_poly.type
_entity_poly.pdbx_seq_one_letter_code
_entity_poly.pdbx_strand_id
1 'polypeptide(L)'
;MLALTVGCVGFCNLLAPRLFSGFVAAYVAQPIAWMLLFVYVYRRFPRPGLGKRSLRVKLLKIAAALALCQIYLMVVAGLLDKFGRSPNSFKLSGIIINLIFVTSGLLAVEFSRNYLMANSLRRPSNSVAIAIAVLFTGLLLPWKQFPALDSGLETWARFSGSTLFPVMAENLLASFLCMWGGAWPAIAYRGTLAAFNWFCPVLPNLNWALKTLTGTLVPTVGAVFVYESCSMNMKGIPGRQKKIKPGQAVNWAITSALAVILVWFAIGVFPIRPLVIYSGSMRPTIDVGDVVIVAKRNPRLLHAGEVIAFRVPDSPVPTVHRILAARTEGSDRLFTTKGDANANPDSGQALGDNVIGKVVLVIPKAGWASIALRELFV
;
A
#
# COMPACT_ATOMS: atom_id res chain seq x y z
N MET A 1 -5.50 5.24 -30.26
CA MET A 1 -4.72 5.57 -29.05
C MET A 1 -4.60 4.42 -28.08
N LEU A 2 -5.69 3.76 -27.67
CA LEU A 2 -5.61 2.57 -26.81
C LEU A 2 -4.68 1.50 -27.40
N ALA A 3 -4.92 1.09 -28.65
CA ALA A 3 -4.08 0.13 -29.37
C ALA A 3 -2.60 0.57 -29.48
N LEU A 4 -2.33 1.87 -29.65
CA LEU A 4 -0.96 2.40 -29.68
C LEU A 4 -0.28 2.32 -28.32
N THR A 5 -1.01 2.60 -27.24
CA THR A 5 -0.49 2.51 -25.87
C THR A 5 -0.20 1.06 -25.51
N VAL A 6 -1.15 0.17 -25.79
CA VAL A 6 -1.01 -1.29 -25.61
C VAL A 6 0.16 -1.82 -26.45
N GLY A 7 0.24 -1.43 -27.72
CA GLY A 7 1.30 -1.83 -28.64
C GLY A 7 2.69 -1.35 -28.18
N CYS A 8 2.80 -0.11 -27.69
CA CYS A 8 4.04 0.42 -27.13
C CYS A 8 4.49 -0.34 -25.88
N VAL A 9 3.55 -0.63 -24.97
CA VAL A 9 3.81 -1.44 -23.76
C VAL A 9 4.21 -2.87 -24.14
N GLY A 10 3.48 -3.49 -25.08
CA GLY A 10 3.78 -4.84 -25.59
C GLY A 10 5.14 -4.90 -26.27
N PHE A 11 5.50 -3.88 -27.05
CA PHE A 11 6.83 -3.76 -27.65
C PHE A 11 7.92 -3.72 -26.57
N CYS A 12 7.79 -2.84 -25.57
CA CYS A 12 8.80 -2.71 -24.51
C CYS A 12 8.94 -3.97 -23.66
N ASN A 13 7.84 -4.65 -23.33
CA ASN A 13 7.84 -5.79 -22.41
C ASN A 13 8.10 -7.15 -23.08
N LEU A 14 7.68 -7.34 -24.34
CA LEU A 14 7.70 -8.64 -25.02
C LEU A 14 8.66 -8.70 -26.22
N LEU A 15 8.69 -7.66 -27.06
CA LEU A 15 9.46 -7.67 -28.32
C LEU A 15 10.88 -7.16 -28.14
N ALA A 16 11.07 -5.98 -27.53
CA ALA A 16 12.38 -5.36 -27.37
C ALA A 16 13.40 -6.27 -26.65
N PRO A 17 13.04 -7.00 -25.58
CA PRO A 17 13.97 -7.92 -24.92
C PRO A 17 14.35 -9.15 -25.76
N ARG A 18 13.58 -9.47 -26.81
CA ARG A 18 13.87 -10.57 -27.76
C ARG A 18 14.72 -10.11 -28.95
N LEU A 19 14.62 -8.82 -29.32
CA LEU A 19 15.28 -8.25 -30.49
C LEU A 19 16.64 -7.61 -30.17
N PHE A 20 16.84 -7.13 -28.93
CA PHE A 20 18.03 -6.38 -28.54
C PHE A 20 18.66 -6.95 -27.26
N SER A 21 19.93 -6.61 -27.04
CA SER A 21 20.59 -6.88 -25.75
C SER A 21 19.86 -6.15 -24.61
N GLY A 22 19.95 -6.67 -23.38
CA GLY A 22 19.18 -6.15 -22.24
C GLY A 22 19.36 -4.65 -21.99
N PHE A 23 20.59 -4.13 -22.16
CA PHE A 23 20.87 -2.71 -22.02
C PHE A 23 20.19 -1.88 -23.13
N VAL A 24 20.34 -2.29 -24.39
CA VAL A 24 19.77 -1.57 -25.53
C VAL A 24 18.24 -1.63 -25.50
N ALA A 25 17.66 -2.79 -25.17
CA ALA A 25 16.22 -2.95 -25.02
C ALA A 25 15.64 -1.98 -23.97
N ALA A 26 16.23 -1.97 -22.77
CA ALA A 26 15.68 -1.23 -21.63
C ALA A 26 16.00 0.27 -21.66
N TYR A 27 17.21 0.67 -22.05
CA TYR A 27 17.70 2.05 -21.91
C TYR A 27 17.77 2.83 -23.23
N VAL A 28 17.54 2.18 -24.38
CA VAL A 28 17.52 2.85 -25.69
C VAL A 28 16.18 2.65 -26.39
N ALA A 29 15.83 1.40 -26.73
CA ALA A 29 14.62 1.09 -27.50
C ALA A 29 13.34 1.48 -26.76
N GLN A 30 13.25 1.14 -25.47
CA GLN A 30 12.09 1.48 -24.64
C GLN A 30 11.88 3.00 -24.48
N PRO A 31 12.88 3.82 -24.08
CA PRO A 31 12.73 5.27 -24.02
C PRO A 31 12.36 5.91 -25.36
N ILE A 32 12.92 5.42 -26.48
CA ILE A 32 12.56 5.90 -27.82
C ILE A 32 11.09 5.59 -28.12
N ALA A 33 10.64 4.36 -27.88
CA ALA A 33 9.23 3.97 -28.10
C ALA A 33 8.27 4.83 -27.28
N TRP A 34 8.59 5.07 -26.00
CA TRP A 34 7.81 5.94 -25.14
C TRP A 34 7.81 7.40 -25.64
N MET A 35 8.96 7.95 -26.02
CA MET A 35 9.04 9.31 -26.54
C MET A 35 8.29 9.47 -27.87
N LEU A 36 8.34 8.49 -28.76
CA LEU A 36 7.56 8.51 -30.00
C LEU A 36 6.05 8.51 -29.71
N LEU A 37 5.60 7.68 -28.77
CA LEU A 37 4.20 7.68 -28.32
C LEU A 37 3.81 9.04 -27.72
N PHE A 38 4.66 9.59 -26.84
CA PHE A 38 4.44 10.91 -26.24
C PHE A 38 4.32 12.01 -27.29
N VAL A 39 5.28 12.10 -28.23
CA VAL A 39 5.27 13.12 -29.30
C VAL A 39 4.03 12.97 -30.19
N TYR A 40 3.66 11.74 -30.52
CA TYR A 40 2.44 11.47 -31.29
C TYR A 40 1.18 11.95 -30.57
N VAL A 41 1.02 11.62 -29.30
CA VAL A 41 -0.13 12.03 -28.48
C VAL A 41 -0.14 13.55 -28.28
N TYR A 42 1.01 14.14 -27.96
CA TYR A 42 1.14 15.58 -27.72
C TYR A 42 0.76 16.41 -28.95
N ARG A 43 1.22 16.02 -30.14
CA ARG A 43 0.90 16.70 -31.40
C ARG A 43 -0.57 16.59 -31.78
N ARG A 44 -1.21 15.45 -31.52
CA ARG A 44 -2.62 15.22 -31.87
C ARG A 44 -3.60 15.81 -30.86
N PHE A 45 -3.20 16.01 -29.60
CA PHE A 45 -4.15 16.41 -28.56
C PHE A 45 -3.51 17.09 -27.33
N PRO A 46 -3.12 18.38 -27.41
CA PRO A 46 -2.60 19.12 -26.28
C PRO A 46 -3.71 19.69 -25.37
N ARG A 47 -4.87 19.01 -25.24
CA ARG A 47 -5.96 19.58 -24.44
C ARG A 47 -5.63 19.54 -22.94
N PRO A 48 -5.79 20.67 -22.22
CA PRO A 48 -5.80 20.66 -20.77
C PRO A 48 -6.99 19.84 -20.27
N GLY A 49 -6.92 19.33 -19.03
CA GLY A 49 -8.02 18.60 -18.41
C GLY A 49 -9.32 19.41 -18.36
N LEU A 50 -10.42 18.78 -17.94
CA LEU A 50 -11.77 19.38 -17.98
C LEU A 50 -11.93 20.62 -17.08
N GLY A 51 -11.01 20.83 -16.13
CA GLY A 51 -11.02 21.94 -15.19
C GLY A 51 -10.47 23.25 -15.74
N LYS A 52 -10.91 24.37 -15.14
CA LYS A 52 -10.34 25.71 -15.38
C LYS A 52 -8.85 25.75 -14.98
N ARG A 53 -8.10 26.71 -15.54
CA ARG A 53 -6.67 26.92 -15.23
C ARG A 53 -6.40 27.03 -13.72
N SER A 54 -7.27 27.70 -12.96
CA SER A 54 -7.16 27.82 -11.50
C SER A 54 -7.27 26.47 -10.77
N LEU A 55 -8.16 25.58 -11.23
CA LEU A 55 -8.31 24.24 -10.68
C LEU A 55 -7.07 23.39 -10.98
N ARG A 56 -6.48 23.52 -12.16
CA ARG A 56 -5.23 22.84 -12.51
C ARG A 56 -4.07 23.23 -11.59
N VAL A 57 -3.92 24.52 -11.28
CA VAL A 57 -2.89 24.99 -10.32
C VAL A 57 -3.14 24.44 -8.92
N LYS A 58 -4.40 24.41 -8.47
CA LYS A 58 -4.77 23.80 -7.18
C LYS A 58 -4.44 22.30 -7.16
N LEU A 59 -4.75 21.58 -8.24
CA LEU A 59 -4.47 20.15 -8.36
C LEU A 59 -2.97 19.84 -8.43
N LEU A 60 -2.16 20.68 -9.06
CA LEU A 60 -0.70 20.55 -9.02
C LEU A 60 -0.18 20.60 -7.58
N LYS A 61 -0.65 21.55 -6.78
CA LYS A 61 -0.27 21.66 -5.36
C LYS A 61 -0.74 20.46 -4.55
N ILE A 62 -1.98 20.02 -4.75
CA ILE A 62 -2.53 18.82 -4.08
C ILE A 62 -1.72 17.57 -4.46
N ALA A 63 -1.43 17.37 -5.75
CA ALA A 63 -0.66 16.24 -6.24
C ALA A 63 0.76 16.19 -5.65
N ALA A 64 1.45 17.33 -5.61
CA ALA A 64 2.76 17.45 -4.98
C ALA A 64 2.69 17.15 -3.47
N ALA A 65 1.69 17.70 -2.77
CA ALA A 65 1.49 17.45 -1.34
C ALA A 65 1.19 15.98 -1.04
N LEU A 66 0.37 15.31 -1.86
CA LEU A 66 0.09 13.87 -1.74
C LEU A 66 1.35 13.04 -1.99
N ALA A 67 2.16 13.37 -2.99
CA ALA A 67 3.42 12.66 -3.24
C ALA A 67 4.41 12.82 -2.09
N LEU A 68 4.57 14.04 -1.57
CA LEU A 68 5.42 14.30 -0.40
C LEU A 68 4.91 13.58 0.85
N CYS A 69 3.59 13.55 1.07
CA CYS A 69 2.97 12.81 2.16
C CYS A 69 3.25 11.30 2.04
N GLN A 70 3.14 10.72 0.85
CA GLN A 70 3.45 9.30 0.63
C GLN A 70 4.93 9.01 0.86
N ILE A 71 5.84 9.86 0.38
CA ILE A 71 7.27 9.74 0.65
C ILE A 71 7.53 9.82 2.16
N TYR A 72 6.93 10.79 2.84
CA TYR A 72 7.04 10.93 4.29
C TYR A 72 6.61 9.65 5.02
N LEU A 73 5.44 9.09 4.68
CA LEU A 73 4.98 7.84 5.26
C LEU A 73 5.89 6.66 4.95
N MET A 74 6.44 6.57 3.73
CA MET A 74 7.43 5.54 3.37
C MET A 74 8.71 5.68 4.19
N VAL A 75 9.20 6.91 4.42
CA VAL A 75 10.39 7.18 5.24
C VAL A 75 10.14 6.82 6.70
N VAL A 76 9.00 7.23 7.27
CA VAL A 76 8.60 6.85 8.64
C VAL A 76 8.46 5.33 8.76
N ALA A 77 7.84 4.66 7.79
CA ALA A 77 7.77 3.21 7.77
C ALA A 77 9.16 2.57 7.67
N GLY A 78 10.10 3.20 6.95
CA GLY A 78 11.49 2.76 6.87
C GLY A 78 12.23 2.87 8.20
N LEU A 79 11.95 3.91 8.99
CA LEU A 79 12.49 4.07 10.34
C LEU A 79 11.96 2.99 11.30
N LEU A 80 10.72 2.54 11.10
CA LEU A 80 10.11 1.46 11.88
C LEU A 80 10.55 0.06 11.44
N ASP A 81 11.08 -0.09 10.22
CA ASP A 81 11.53 -1.35 9.65
C ASP A 81 13.03 -1.29 9.33
N LYS A 82 13.40 -1.01 8.08
CA LYS A 82 14.79 -0.87 7.66
C LYS A 82 14.95 -0.04 6.39
N PHE A 83 16.17 0.44 6.16
CA PHE A 83 16.59 1.08 4.91
C PHE A 83 17.54 0.18 4.11
N GLY A 84 17.58 0.38 2.80
CA GLY A 84 18.50 -0.27 1.88
C GLY A 84 19.13 0.74 0.91
N ARG A 85 20.26 0.35 0.30
CA ARG A 85 20.85 1.14 -0.78
C ARG A 85 20.01 0.99 -2.04
N SER A 86 19.85 2.09 -2.76
CA SER A 86 19.19 2.08 -4.07
C SER A 86 19.99 1.22 -5.06
N PRO A 87 19.31 0.43 -5.92
CA PRO A 87 19.97 -0.40 -6.93
C PRO A 87 20.56 0.42 -8.09
N ASN A 88 20.29 1.72 -8.14
CA ASN A 88 20.65 2.58 -9.26
C ASN A 88 22.07 3.13 -9.15
N SER A 89 22.70 3.39 -10.31
CA SER A 89 23.98 4.07 -10.37
C SER A 89 23.82 5.58 -10.15
N PHE A 90 24.56 6.11 -9.17
CA PHE A 90 24.63 7.56 -8.86
C PHE A 90 25.81 8.26 -9.54
N LYS A 91 26.48 7.60 -10.50
CA LYS A 91 27.41 8.28 -11.40
C LYS A 91 26.61 9.18 -12.36
N LEU A 92 27.21 10.28 -12.82
CA LEU A 92 26.55 11.25 -13.71
C LEU A 92 25.90 10.57 -14.93
N SER A 93 26.59 9.63 -15.57
CA SER A 93 26.06 8.86 -16.70
C SER A 93 24.84 8.00 -16.32
N GLY A 94 24.87 7.35 -15.16
CA GLY A 94 23.75 6.57 -14.63
C GLY A 94 22.53 7.44 -14.32
N ILE A 95 22.74 8.62 -13.74
CA ILE A 95 21.68 9.58 -13.46
C ILE A 95 21.02 10.05 -14.77
N ILE A 96 21.81 10.39 -15.79
CA ILE A 96 21.29 10.82 -17.10
C ILE A 96 20.46 9.70 -17.75
N ILE A 97 20.97 8.46 -17.75
CA ILE A 97 20.27 7.30 -18.31
C ILE A 97 18.93 7.07 -17.59
N ASN A 98 18.95 7.09 -16.25
CA ASN A 98 17.74 6.92 -15.44
C ASN A 98 16.74 8.08 -15.65
N LEU A 99 17.23 9.31 -15.81
CA LEU A 99 16.38 10.47 -16.11
C LEU A 99 15.65 10.30 -17.44
N ILE A 100 16.36 9.91 -18.50
CA ILE A 100 15.75 9.66 -19.81
C ILE A 100 14.72 8.52 -19.72
N PHE A 101 15.09 7.42 -19.05
CA PHE A 101 14.23 6.26 -18.88
C PHE A 101 12.93 6.59 -18.12
N VAL A 102 13.04 7.26 -16.98
CA VAL A 102 11.90 7.59 -16.12
C VAL A 102 11.00 8.65 -16.76
N THR A 103 11.60 9.73 -17.30
CA THR A 103 10.81 10.84 -17.85
C THR A 103 10.08 10.46 -19.13
N SER A 104 10.70 9.68 -20.02
CA SER A 104 10.05 9.19 -21.25
C SER A 104 8.82 8.35 -20.94
N GLY A 105 8.95 7.34 -20.08
CA GLY A 105 7.84 6.48 -19.67
C GLY A 105 6.73 7.26 -18.95
N LEU A 106 7.09 8.17 -18.05
CA LEU A 106 6.13 8.99 -17.31
C LEU A 106 5.33 9.90 -18.26
N LEU A 107 6.01 10.65 -19.14
CA LEU A 107 5.34 11.53 -20.10
C LEU A 107 4.39 10.74 -21.00
N ALA A 108 4.87 9.64 -21.57
CA ALA A 108 4.08 8.85 -22.50
C ALA A 108 2.84 8.23 -21.85
N VAL A 109 2.97 7.66 -20.65
CA VAL A 109 1.85 7.08 -19.90
C VAL A 109 0.83 8.15 -19.51
N GLU A 110 1.26 9.25 -18.91
CA GLU A 110 0.36 10.27 -18.38
C GLU A 110 -0.38 11.05 -19.48
N PHE A 111 0.31 11.36 -20.59
CA PHE A 111 -0.33 11.98 -21.74
C PHE A 111 -1.28 11.02 -22.47
N SER A 112 -0.92 9.73 -22.57
CA SER A 112 -1.82 8.72 -23.13
C SER A 112 -3.08 8.56 -22.29
N ARG A 113 -2.95 8.59 -20.95
CA ARG A 113 -4.08 8.58 -20.02
C ARG A 113 -4.98 9.81 -20.21
N ASN A 114 -4.37 10.99 -20.27
CA ASN A 114 -5.10 12.24 -20.50
C ASN A 114 -5.85 12.24 -21.84
N TYR A 115 -5.23 11.72 -22.91
CA TYR A 115 -5.89 11.57 -24.20
C TYR A 115 -7.14 10.68 -24.09
N LEU A 116 -6.99 9.48 -23.52
CA LEU A 116 -8.10 8.53 -23.40
C LEU A 116 -9.24 9.14 -22.58
N MET A 117 -8.92 9.78 -21.46
CA MET A 117 -9.90 10.45 -20.61
C MET A 117 -10.69 11.52 -21.35
N ALA A 118 -10.00 12.38 -22.11
CA ALA A 118 -10.62 13.50 -22.80
C ALA A 118 -11.40 13.09 -24.07
N ASN A 119 -11.08 11.92 -24.64
CA ASN A 119 -11.74 11.42 -25.85
C ASN A 119 -12.85 10.39 -25.57
N SER A 120 -12.89 9.79 -24.36
CA SER A 120 -13.90 8.79 -24.02
C SER A 120 -15.30 9.37 -23.80
N LEU A 121 -15.46 10.59 -23.28
CA LEU A 121 -16.77 11.24 -23.14
C LEU A 121 -16.68 12.77 -23.20
N ARG A 122 -17.73 13.42 -23.69
CA ARG A 122 -17.91 14.90 -23.63
C ARG A 122 -18.06 15.43 -22.20
N ARG A 123 -18.31 14.57 -21.21
CA ARG A 123 -18.54 14.91 -19.81
C ARG A 123 -17.69 14.03 -18.87
N PRO A 124 -17.26 14.55 -17.71
CA PRO A 124 -16.54 13.74 -16.74
C PRO A 124 -17.45 12.62 -16.22
N SER A 125 -16.96 11.39 -16.28
CA SER A 125 -17.63 10.23 -15.69
C SER A 125 -16.66 9.46 -14.82
N ASN A 126 -17.07 9.21 -13.58
CA ASN A 126 -16.28 8.43 -12.62
C ASN A 126 -16.04 7.01 -13.12
N SER A 127 -17.02 6.40 -13.81
CA SER A 127 -16.86 5.04 -14.35
C SER A 127 -15.76 4.98 -15.40
N VAL A 128 -15.60 6.03 -16.21
CA VAL A 128 -14.52 6.13 -17.20
C VAL A 128 -13.17 6.31 -16.51
N ALA A 129 -13.09 7.15 -15.47
CA ALA A 129 -11.85 7.31 -14.70
C ALA A 129 -11.41 5.98 -14.05
N ILE A 130 -12.35 5.22 -13.49
CA ILE A 130 -12.11 3.90 -12.90
C ILE A 130 -11.70 2.90 -13.99
N ALA A 131 -12.41 2.83 -15.12
CA ALA A 131 -12.08 1.92 -16.22
C ALA A 131 -10.68 2.20 -16.79
N ILE A 132 -10.32 3.48 -16.96
CA ILE A 132 -8.98 3.89 -17.39
C ILE A 132 -7.93 3.52 -16.32
N ALA A 133 -8.24 3.70 -15.03
CA ALA A 133 -7.33 3.27 -13.96
C ALA A 133 -7.07 1.76 -14.00
N VAL A 134 -8.12 0.94 -14.17
CA VAL A 134 -8.01 -0.53 -14.29
C VAL A 134 -7.17 -0.91 -15.52
N LEU A 135 -7.44 -0.28 -16.67
CA LEU A 135 -6.67 -0.49 -17.89
C LEU A 135 -5.17 -0.22 -17.67
N PHE A 136 -4.81 0.97 -17.15
CA PHE A 136 -3.40 1.30 -16.94
C PHE A 136 -2.75 0.46 -15.83
N THR A 137 -3.54 -0.01 -14.86
CA THR A 137 -3.06 -0.99 -13.88
C THR A 137 -2.63 -2.27 -14.60
N GLY A 138 -3.50 -2.85 -15.43
CA GLY A 138 -3.16 -4.05 -16.21
C GLY A 138 -1.94 -3.86 -17.12
N LEU A 139 -1.82 -2.70 -17.77
CA LEU A 139 -0.69 -2.40 -18.67
C LEU A 139 0.64 -2.22 -17.94
N LEU A 140 0.62 -1.66 -16.74
CA LEU A 140 1.84 -1.28 -16.00
C LEU A 140 2.24 -2.30 -14.93
N LEU A 141 1.45 -3.36 -14.73
CA LEU A 141 1.84 -4.45 -13.84
C LEU A 141 3.11 -5.14 -14.35
N PRO A 142 4.04 -5.52 -13.46
CA PRO A 142 5.23 -6.26 -13.85
C PRO A 142 4.88 -7.73 -14.09
N TRP A 143 4.51 -8.07 -15.33
CA TRP A 143 4.10 -9.42 -15.75
C TRP A 143 5.09 -10.52 -15.34
N LYS A 144 6.39 -10.20 -15.32
CA LYS A 144 7.46 -11.14 -14.93
C LYS A 144 7.46 -11.51 -13.44
N GLN A 145 6.75 -10.74 -12.60
CA GLN A 145 6.66 -10.96 -11.15
C GLN A 145 5.39 -11.70 -10.75
N PHE A 146 4.57 -12.15 -11.70
CA PHE A 146 3.36 -12.90 -11.38
C PHE A 146 3.74 -14.24 -10.73
N PRO A 147 3.15 -14.56 -9.57
CA PRO A 147 3.30 -15.88 -8.98
C PRO A 147 2.82 -16.97 -9.95
N ALA A 148 3.43 -18.15 -9.86
CA ALA A 148 2.96 -19.30 -10.60
C ALA A 148 1.55 -19.71 -10.10
N LEU A 149 0.73 -20.29 -10.98
CA LEU A 149 -0.67 -20.61 -10.68
C LEU A 149 -0.83 -21.63 -9.56
N ASP A 150 0.16 -22.50 -9.39
CA ASP A 150 0.28 -23.52 -8.34
C ASP A 150 0.85 -22.97 -7.02
N SER A 151 1.25 -21.70 -6.97
CA SER A 151 1.79 -21.10 -5.74
C SER A 151 0.71 -20.91 -4.67
N GLY A 152 1.10 -21.09 -3.40
CA GLY A 152 0.19 -20.97 -2.26
C GLY A 152 -0.40 -19.57 -2.08
N LEU A 153 -1.53 -19.51 -1.35
CA LEU A 153 -2.29 -18.28 -1.10
C LEU A 153 -1.44 -17.14 -0.51
N GLU A 154 -0.44 -17.47 0.31
CA GLU A 154 0.47 -16.48 0.90
C GLU A 154 1.30 -15.74 -0.16
N THR A 155 1.78 -16.45 -1.19
CA THR A 155 2.57 -15.85 -2.27
C THR A 155 1.72 -14.90 -3.10
N TRP A 156 0.50 -15.32 -3.43
CA TRP A 156 -0.49 -14.47 -4.10
C TRP A 156 -0.89 -13.26 -3.27
N ALA A 157 -1.08 -13.43 -1.95
CA ALA A 157 -1.38 -12.33 -1.04
C ALA A 157 -0.22 -11.31 -0.98
N ARG A 158 1.03 -11.78 -0.90
CA ARG A 158 2.22 -10.92 -0.91
C ARG A 158 2.36 -10.14 -2.21
N PHE A 159 2.16 -10.78 -3.36
CA PHE A 159 2.17 -10.12 -4.66
C PHE A 159 1.05 -9.06 -4.77
N SER A 160 -0.16 -9.43 -4.35
CA SER A 160 -1.33 -8.55 -4.43
C SER A 160 -1.14 -7.32 -3.55
N GLY A 161 -0.71 -7.52 -2.31
CA GLY A 161 -0.37 -6.46 -1.35
C GLY A 161 0.75 -5.55 -1.86
N SER A 162 1.91 -6.13 -2.17
CA SER A 162 3.12 -5.33 -2.41
C SER A 162 3.24 -4.74 -3.82
N THR A 163 2.41 -5.19 -4.76
CA THR A 163 2.48 -4.79 -6.18
C THR A 163 1.11 -4.39 -6.73
N LEU A 164 0.11 -5.28 -6.72
CA LEU A 164 -1.17 -5.03 -7.41
C LEU A 164 -1.91 -3.83 -6.83
N PHE A 165 -2.18 -3.83 -5.52
CA PHE A 165 -3.00 -2.78 -4.91
C PHE A 165 -2.34 -1.40 -4.93
N PRO A 166 -1.03 -1.24 -4.64
CA PRO A 166 -0.36 0.04 -4.78
C PRO A 166 -0.45 0.59 -6.20
N VAL A 167 -0.17 -0.24 -7.22
CA VAL A 167 -0.25 0.17 -8.63
C VAL A 167 -1.69 0.56 -8.98
N MET A 168 -2.69 -0.19 -8.51
CA MET A 168 -4.10 0.12 -8.74
C MET A 168 -4.51 1.46 -8.12
N ALA A 169 -4.12 1.70 -6.86
CA ALA A 169 -4.43 2.93 -6.15
C ALA A 169 -3.77 4.15 -6.81
N GLU A 170 -2.48 4.06 -7.16
CA GLU A 170 -1.76 5.13 -7.86
C GLU A 170 -2.40 5.46 -9.21
N ASN A 171 -2.80 4.44 -9.97
CA ASN A 171 -3.49 4.64 -11.25
C ASN A 171 -4.88 5.25 -11.07
N LEU A 172 -5.59 4.93 -9.99
CA LEU A 172 -6.87 5.54 -9.67
C LEU A 172 -6.71 7.04 -9.40
N LEU A 173 -5.77 7.42 -8.52
CA LEU A 173 -5.47 8.82 -8.24
C LEU A 173 -5.01 9.56 -9.52
N ALA A 174 -4.10 8.98 -10.29
CA ALA A 174 -3.61 9.58 -11.52
C ALA A 174 -4.73 9.79 -12.55
N SER A 175 -5.69 8.86 -12.66
CA SER A 175 -6.88 9.01 -13.50
C SER A 175 -7.78 10.17 -13.06
N PHE A 176 -8.03 10.33 -11.76
CA PHE A 176 -8.80 11.47 -11.25
C PHE A 176 -8.07 12.81 -11.44
N LEU A 177 -6.76 12.84 -11.21
CA LEU A 177 -5.92 14.01 -11.49
C LEU A 177 -5.95 14.40 -12.97
N CYS A 178 -5.85 13.41 -13.88
CA CYS A 178 -5.96 13.62 -15.32
C CYS A 178 -7.33 14.14 -15.75
N MET A 179 -8.42 13.56 -15.22
CA MET A 179 -9.78 13.96 -15.56
C MET A 179 -10.03 15.45 -15.31
N TRP A 180 -9.56 15.96 -14.18
CA TRP A 180 -9.82 17.36 -13.78
C TRP A 180 -8.72 18.34 -14.17
N GLY A 181 -7.45 17.94 -14.12
CA GLY A 181 -6.31 18.83 -14.28
C GLY A 181 -5.37 18.51 -15.45
N GLY A 182 -5.63 17.42 -16.18
CA GLY A 182 -4.82 16.94 -17.29
C GLY A 182 -3.58 16.15 -16.85
N ALA A 183 -2.68 15.85 -17.78
CA ALA A 183 -1.49 15.03 -17.49
C ALA A 183 -0.59 15.61 -16.39
N TRP A 184 -0.50 16.94 -16.27
CA TRP A 184 0.51 17.59 -15.43
C TRP A 184 0.34 17.35 -13.92
N PRO A 185 -0.85 17.45 -13.30
CA PRO A 185 -1.03 17.01 -11.92
C PRO A 185 -0.69 15.55 -11.68
N ALA A 186 -1.02 14.66 -12.62
CA ALA A 186 -0.68 13.24 -12.48
C ALA A 186 0.85 13.00 -12.59
N ILE A 187 1.53 13.72 -13.49
CA ILE A 187 3.00 13.79 -13.58
C ILE A 187 3.59 14.37 -12.30
N ALA A 188 3.00 15.40 -11.71
CA ALA A 188 3.50 15.98 -10.46
C ALA A 188 3.45 14.94 -9.32
N TYR A 189 2.37 14.18 -9.21
CA TYR A 189 2.27 13.12 -8.20
C TYR A 189 3.26 11.97 -8.49
N ARG A 190 3.12 11.29 -9.63
CA ARG A 190 3.92 10.09 -9.94
C ARG A 190 5.38 10.40 -10.24
N GLY A 191 5.66 11.58 -10.79
CA GLY A 191 7.02 12.06 -11.07
C GLY A 191 7.79 12.36 -9.79
N THR A 192 7.17 12.94 -8.77
CA THR A 192 7.81 13.12 -7.47
C THR A 192 8.10 11.77 -6.80
N LEU A 193 7.17 10.81 -6.85
CA LEU A 193 7.42 9.45 -6.36
C LEU A 193 8.53 8.74 -7.14
N ALA A 194 8.52 8.86 -8.47
CA ALA A 194 9.56 8.29 -9.31
C ALA A 194 10.92 8.94 -9.04
N ALA A 195 10.97 10.26 -8.83
CA ALA A 195 12.20 10.95 -8.51
C ALA A 195 12.80 10.45 -7.19
N PHE A 196 11.97 10.28 -6.16
CA PHE A 196 12.38 9.70 -4.89
C PHE A 196 12.93 8.27 -5.08
N ASN A 197 12.21 7.40 -5.77
CA ASN A 197 12.61 6.00 -5.95
C ASN A 197 13.86 5.83 -6.84
N TRP A 198 14.06 6.70 -7.84
CA TRP A 198 15.15 6.52 -8.80
C TRP A 198 16.42 7.31 -8.45
N PHE A 199 16.30 8.46 -7.79
CA PHE A 199 17.42 9.37 -7.51
C PHE A 199 17.77 9.51 -6.02
N CYS A 200 17.07 8.82 -5.11
CA CYS A 200 17.51 8.75 -3.72
C CYS A 200 18.50 7.59 -3.50
N PRO A 201 19.69 7.82 -2.91
CA PRO A 201 20.69 6.77 -2.67
C PRO A 201 20.27 5.76 -1.60
N VAL A 202 19.39 6.16 -0.68
CA VAL A 202 18.93 5.34 0.43
C VAL A 202 17.40 5.30 0.38
N LEU A 203 16.85 4.08 0.29
CA LEU A 203 15.41 3.86 0.16
C LEU A 203 14.89 3.01 1.32
N PRO A 204 13.63 3.23 1.76
CA PRO A 204 12.97 2.32 2.70
C PRO A 204 12.87 0.91 2.09
N ASN A 205 13.42 -0.10 2.78
CA ASN A 205 13.33 -1.50 2.39
C ASN A 205 12.25 -2.19 3.24
N LEU A 206 11.01 -1.77 2.98
CA LEU A 206 9.83 -2.16 3.74
C LEU A 206 9.47 -3.63 3.50
N ASN A 207 9.06 -4.30 4.57
CA ASN A 207 8.31 -5.54 4.44
C ASN A 207 7.06 -5.35 3.59
N TRP A 208 6.54 -6.45 3.04
CA TRP A 208 5.43 -6.40 2.09
C TRP A 208 4.19 -5.70 2.67
N ALA A 209 3.95 -5.85 3.97
CA ALA A 209 2.84 -5.28 4.71
C ALA A 209 2.89 -3.75 4.74
N LEU A 210 4.00 -3.18 5.22
CA LEU A 210 4.23 -1.74 5.27
C LEU A 210 4.25 -1.14 3.86
N LYS A 211 4.86 -1.83 2.89
CA LYS A 211 4.86 -1.42 1.48
C LYS A 211 3.43 -1.32 0.92
N THR A 212 2.59 -2.29 1.25
CA THR A 212 1.17 -2.32 0.86
C THR A 212 0.44 -1.12 1.47
N LEU A 213 0.59 -0.90 2.78
CA LEU A 213 -0.08 0.18 3.49
C LEU A 213 0.33 1.55 2.94
N THR A 214 1.63 1.84 2.87
CA THR A 214 2.12 3.13 2.39
C THR A 214 1.79 3.37 0.92
N GLY A 215 1.83 2.31 0.11
CA GLY A 215 1.55 2.36 -1.33
C GLY A 215 0.07 2.45 -1.69
N THR A 216 -0.86 2.12 -0.78
CA THR A 216 -2.31 2.15 -1.04
C THR A 216 -3.03 3.27 -0.32
N LEU A 217 -2.61 3.62 0.89
CA LEU A 217 -3.30 4.58 1.76
C LEU A 217 -3.37 5.96 1.13
N VAL A 218 -2.21 6.55 0.82
CA VAL A 218 -2.15 7.92 0.27
C VAL A 218 -2.82 8.05 -1.10
N PRO A 219 -2.55 7.18 -2.09
CA PRO A 219 -3.23 7.29 -3.37
C PRO A 219 -4.75 7.10 -3.27
N THR A 220 -5.23 6.16 -2.45
CA THR A 220 -6.68 5.93 -2.27
C THR A 220 -7.35 7.14 -1.61
N VAL A 221 -6.80 7.62 -0.50
CA VAL A 221 -7.29 8.81 0.20
C VAL A 221 -7.21 10.04 -0.71
N GLY A 222 -6.10 10.18 -1.44
CA GLY A 222 -5.90 11.24 -2.42
C GLY A 222 -6.93 11.19 -3.54
N ALA A 223 -7.27 10.02 -4.06
CA ALA A 223 -8.26 9.85 -5.13
C ALA A 223 -9.64 10.30 -4.65
N VAL A 224 -10.05 9.88 -3.45
CA VAL A 224 -11.30 10.30 -2.80
C VAL A 224 -11.31 11.81 -2.55
N PHE A 225 -10.21 12.36 -2.00
CA PHE A 225 -10.08 13.78 -1.72
C PHE A 225 -10.15 14.64 -3.00
N VAL A 226 -9.47 14.24 -4.07
CA VAL A 226 -9.50 14.91 -5.37
C VAL A 226 -10.89 14.84 -5.98
N TYR A 227 -11.51 13.66 -5.95
CA TYR A 227 -12.87 13.46 -6.46
C TYR A 227 -13.87 14.42 -5.78
N GLU A 228 -13.89 14.41 -4.44
CA GLU A 228 -14.78 15.28 -3.65
C GLU A 228 -14.47 16.76 -3.91
N SER A 229 -13.20 17.16 -3.86
CA SER A 229 -12.78 18.56 -4.06
C SER A 229 -13.11 19.11 -5.46
N CYS A 230 -13.10 18.26 -6.49
CA CYS A 230 -13.36 18.66 -7.87
C CYS A 230 -14.84 18.55 -8.25
N SER A 231 -15.56 17.55 -7.74
CA SER A 231 -17.02 17.43 -7.85
C SER A 231 -17.71 18.70 -7.32
N MET A 232 -17.16 19.28 -6.24
CA MET A 232 -17.63 20.55 -5.64
C MET A 232 -17.50 21.78 -6.55
N ASN A 233 -16.59 21.78 -7.53
CA ASN A 233 -16.29 22.94 -8.37
C ASN A 233 -17.02 22.95 -9.73
N MET A 234 -17.95 22.00 -9.96
CA MET A 234 -18.82 21.98 -11.15
C MET A 234 -19.92 23.06 -11.07
N LYS A 235 -19.53 24.34 -11.01
CA LYS A 235 -20.43 25.45 -11.35
C LYS A 235 -20.57 25.51 -12.88
N GLY A 236 -21.54 24.79 -13.44
CA GLY A 236 -21.83 24.88 -14.88
C GLY A 236 -22.67 23.77 -15.52
N ILE A 237 -23.09 22.72 -14.79
CA ILE A 237 -24.02 21.72 -15.31
C ILE A 237 -25.43 22.01 -14.77
N PRO A 238 -26.45 22.26 -15.62
CA PRO A 238 -27.82 22.41 -15.16
C PRO A 238 -28.30 21.11 -14.50
N GLY A 239 -28.89 21.19 -13.32
CA GLY A 239 -29.59 20.06 -12.67
C GLY A 239 -28.86 19.34 -11.52
N ARG A 240 -27.63 19.74 -11.14
CA ARG A 240 -26.94 19.12 -9.98
C ARG A 240 -26.12 20.11 -9.17
N GLN A 241 -26.75 21.17 -8.67
CA GLN A 241 -26.17 21.99 -7.60
C GLN A 241 -26.30 21.24 -6.27
N LYS A 242 -25.41 20.28 -5.99
CA LYS A 242 -25.29 19.77 -4.62
C LYS A 242 -24.67 20.88 -3.76
N LYS A 243 -25.49 21.55 -2.94
CA LYS A 243 -25.01 22.37 -1.82
C LYS A 243 -24.27 21.44 -0.86
N ILE A 244 -22.94 21.55 -0.81
CA ILE A 244 -22.08 20.71 0.01
C ILE A 244 -21.63 21.50 1.24
N LYS A 245 -21.63 20.84 2.40
CA LYS A 245 -21.14 21.39 3.68
C LYS A 245 -19.61 21.58 3.64
N PRO A 246 -19.07 22.68 4.18
CA PRO A 246 -17.62 22.85 4.31
C PRO A 246 -17.02 21.66 5.09
N GLY A 247 -15.88 21.15 4.63
CA GLY A 247 -15.18 20.02 5.27
C GLY A 247 -15.54 18.61 4.76
N GLN A 248 -16.53 18.46 3.86
CA GLN A 248 -16.95 17.12 3.40
C GLN A 248 -15.82 16.30 2.73
N ALA A 249 -14.93 16.93 1.95
CA ALA A 249 -13.79 16.24 1.34
C ALA A 249 -12.80 15.70 2.38
N VAL A 250 -12.62 16.43 3.49
CA VAL A 250 -11.75 16.00 4.60
C VAL A 250 -12.39 14.83 5.33
N ASN A 251 -13.69 14.87 5.58
CA ASN A 251 -14.39 13.75 6.22
C ASN A 251 -14.30 12.47 5.37
N TRP A 252 -14.48 12.57 4.05
CA TRP A 252 -14.31 11.41 3.15
C TRP A 252 -12.86 10.92 3.06
N ALA A 253 -11.88 11.83 3.15
CA ALA A 253 -10.48 11.46 3.25
C ALA A 253 -10.19 10.68 4.54
N ILE A 254 -10.75 11.11 5.68
CA ILE A 254 -10.62 10.42 6.97
C ILE A 254 -11.32 9.05 6.93
N THR A 255 -12.56 8.97 6.44
CA THR A 255 -13.30 7.70 6.38
C THR A 255 -12.62 6.70 5.45
N SER A 256 -12.12 7.13 4.29
CA SER A 256 -11.35 6.26 3.39
C SER A 256 -10.03 5.81 4.00
N ALA A 257 -9.32 6.68 4.73
CA ALA A 257 -8.11 6.30 5.45
C ALA A 257 -8.40 5.22 6.51
N LEU A 258 -9.44 5.42 7.32
CA LEU A 258 -9.87 4.46 8.33
C LEU A 258 -10.31 3.13 7.70
N ALA A 259 -11.05 3.17 6.58
CA ALA A 259 -11.47 1.97 5.87
C ALA A 259 -10.28 1.17 5.33
N VAL A 260 -9.30 1.83 4.71
CA VAL A 260 -8.07 1.17 4.23
C VAL A 260 -7.32 0.53 5.39
N ILE A 261 -7.12 1.25 6.50
CA ILE A 261 -6.46 0.73 7.69
C ILE A 261 -7.22 -0.49 8.25
N LEU A 262 -8.54 -0.41 8.34
CA LEU A 262 -9.39 -1.49 8.87
C LEU A 262 -9.36 -2.74 7.99
N VAL A 263 -9.44 -2.59 6.66
CA VAL A 263 -9.34 -3.71 5.72
C VAL A 263 -7.99 -4.40 5.86
N TRP A 264 -6.89 -3.64 5.95
CA TRP A 264 -5.56 -4.22 6.14
C TRP A 264 -5.39 -4.88 7.50
N PHE A 265 -6.03 -4.34 8.53
CA PHE A 265 -6.08 -4.96 9.85
C PHE A 265 -6.81 -6.30 9.82
N ALA A 266 -7.97 -6.36 9.16
CA ALA A 266 -8.74 -7.59 9.01
C ALA A 266 -8.01 -8.68 8.20
N ILE A 267 -7.24 -8.29 7.19
CA ILE A 267 -6.42 -9.23 6.37
C ILE A 267 -5.20 -9.76 7.17
N GLY A 268 -4.92 -9.23 8.36
CA GLY A 268 -3.82 -9.70 9.22
C GLY A 268 -2.44 -9.26 8.73
N VAL A 269 -2.38 -8.13 8.02
CA VAL A 269 -1.15 -7.58 7.45
C VAL A 269 -0.22 -7.01 8.52
N PHE A 270 -0.77 -6.51 9.62
CA PHE A 270 0.03 -6.04 10.75
C PHE A 270 0.64 -7.22 11.52
N PRO A 271 1.88 -7.13 12.03
CA PRO A 271 2.53 -8.16 12.84
C PRO A 271 1.93 -8.22 14.27
N ILE A 272 0.66 -7.89 14.38
CA ILE A 272 -0.08 -7.70 15.62
C ILE A 272 -1.38 -8.49 15.48
N ARG A 273 -1.72 -9.29 16.48
CA ARG A 273 -2.92 -10.11 16.50
C ARG A 273 -3.76 -9.80 17.75
N PRO A 274 -5.03 -9.41 17.61
CA PRO A 274 -5.93 -9.37 18.74
C PRO A 274 -6.29 -10.80 19.17
N LEU A 275 -6.19 -11.09 20.47
CA LEU A 275 -6.66 -12.33 21.09
C LEU A 275 -7.65 -11.98 22.20
N VAL A 276 -8.78 -12.67 22.22
CA VAL A 276 -9.78 -12.54 23.29
C VAL A 276 -9.37 -13.43 24.45
N ILE A 277 -9.46 -12.92 25.67
CA ILE A 277 -9.13 -13.65 26.89
C ILE A 277 -10.37 -14.38 27.40
N TYR A 278 -10.29 -15.71 27.44
CA TYR A 278 -11.39 -16.59 27.85
C TYR A 278 -11.21 -17.16 29.27
N SER A 279 -10.01 -17.06 29.85
CA SER A 279 -9.69 -17.62 31.17
C SER A 279 -9.22 -16.55 32.16
N GLY A 280 -9.44 -16.80 33.46
CA GLY A 280 -9.04 -15.90 34.54
C GLY A 280 -7.60 -16.11 35.04
N SER A 281 -6.75 -16.87 34.34
CA SER A 281 -5.41 -17.24 34.82
C SER A 281 -4.44 -16.06 34.91
N MET A 282 -4.73 -14.96 34.23
CA MET A 282 -3.92 -13.74 34.24
C MET A 282 -4.47 -12.65 35.17
N ARG A 283 -5.47 -12.95 36.00
CA ARG A 283 -5.96 -12.01 37.01
C ARG A 283 -4.88 -11.70 38.06
N PRO A 284 -4.79 -10.46 38.58
CA PRO A 284 -5.61 -9.28 38.27
C PRO A 284 -5.12 -8.46 37.06
N THR A 285 -4.04 -8.88 36.40
CA THR A 285 -3.40 -8.10 35.32
C THR A 285 -4.24 -8.04 34.03
N ILE A 286 -4.90 -9.16 33.69
CA ILE A 286 -5.73 -9.29 32.48
C ILE A 286 -6.98 -10.07 32.85
N ASP A 287 -8.15 -9.53 32.51
CA ASP A 287 -9.45 -10.10 32.87
C ASP A 287 -10.10 -10.89 31.72
N VAL A 288 -11.02 -11.78 32.08
CA VAL A 288 -11.89 -12.46 31.12
C VAL A 288 -12.74 -11.42 30.37
N GLY A 289 -12.79 -11.55 29.04
CA GLY A 289 -13.48 -10.62 28.17
C GLY A 289 -12.63 -9.41 27.74
N ASP A 290 -11.36 -9.34 28.15
CA ASP A 290 -10.41 -8.39 27.58
C ASP A 290 -9.92 -8.85 26.20
N VAL A 291 -9.52 -7.89 25.37
CA VAL A 291 -8.75 -8.16 24.14
C VAL A 291 -7.31 -7.77 24.37
N VAL A 292 -6.40 -8.74 24.23
CA VAL A 292 -4.97 -8.48 24.24
C VAL A 292 -4.44 -8.35 22.82
N ILE A 293 -3.57 -7.39 22.62
CA ILE A 293 -2.90 -7.13 21.34
C ILE A 293 -1.51 -7.75 21.43
N VAL A 294 -1.27 -8.79 20.63
CA VAL A 294 -0.03 -9.57 20.63
C VAL A 294 0.83 -9.16 19.45
N ALA A 295 2.01 -8.61 19.70
CA ALA A 295 2.98 -8.27 18.66
C ALA A 295 4.00 -9.40 18.48
N LYS A 296 4.22 -9.84 17.23
CA LYS A 296 5.24 -10.83 16.90
C LYS A 296 6.63 -10.28 17.26
N ARG A 297 7.37 -11.00 18.07
CA ARG A 297 8.73 -10.65 18.54
C ARG A 297 9.66 -11.83 18.28
N ASN A 298 10.92 -11.55 17.96
CA ASN A 298 11.94 -12.58 17.93
C ASN A 298 12.03 -13.21 19.33
N PRO A 299 11.88 -14.54 19.48
CA PRO A 299 11.97 -15.20 20.77
C PRO A 299 13.24 -14.85 21.54
N ARG A 300 14.37 -14.61 20.84
CA ARG A 300 15.66 -14.20 21.43
C ARG A 300 15.68 -12.81 22.06
N LEU A 301 14.65 -12.00 21.84
CA LEU A 301 14.50 -10.67 22.44
C LEU A 301 13.44 -10.64 23.55
N LEU A 302 12.89 -11.79 23.93
CA LEU A 302 11.93 -11.90 25.04
C LEU A 302 12.66 -12.09 26.37
N HIS A 303 12.10 -11.58 27.45
CA HIS A 303 12.73 -11.61 28.78
C HIS A 303 11.74 -12.01 29.87
N ALA A 304 12.28 -12.45 31.02
CA ALA A 304 11.48 -12.69 32.20
C ALA A 304 10.69 -11.44 32.61
N GLY A 305 9.46 -11.62 33.08
CA GLY A 305 8.50 -10.57 33.42
C GLY A 305 7.57 -10.18 32.29
N GLU A 306 7.88 -10.49 31.03
CA GLU A 306 7.01 -10.19 29.89
C GLU A 306 5.84 -11.18 29.77
N VAL A 307 4.69 -10.71 29.29
CA VAL A 307 3.52 -11.55 29.01
C VAL A 307 3.53 -11.94 27.54
N ILE A 308 3.43 -13.24 27.26
CA ILE A 308 3.46 -13.79 25.91
C ILE A 308 2.22 -14.63 25.63
N ALA A 309 1.84 -14.67 24.35
CA ALA A 309 0.88 -15.63 23.83
C ALA A 309 1.63 -16.74 23.10
N PHE A 310 1.29 -17.99 23.38
CA PHE A 310 1.94 -19.16 22.78
C PHE A 310 0.93 -20.28 22.55
N ARG A 311 1.27 -21.21 21.67
CA ARG A 311 0.46 -22.40 21.41
C ARG A 311 0.91 -23.54 22.33
N VAL A 312 -0.05 -24.14 23.02
CA VAL A 312 0.15 -25.38 23.76
C VAL A 312 -0.27 -26.53 22.83
N PRO A 313 0.51 -27.62 22.72
CA PRO A 313 0.06 -28.84 22.05
C PRO A 313 -1.32 -29.25 22.56
N ASP A 314 -2.19 -29.70 21.66
CA ASP A 314 -3.57 -30.15 21.95
C ASP A 314 -4.57 -29.09 22.44
N SER A 315 -4.17 -27.80 22.53
CA SER A 315 -5.10 -26.70 22.79
C SER A 315 -5.52 -26.01 21.48
N PRO A 316 -6.84 -25.90 21.19
CA PRO A 316 -7.32 -25.17 20.02
C PRO A 316 -7.15 -23.65 20.15
N VAL A 317 -6.97 -23.13 21.38
CA VAL A 317 -6.85 -21.71 21.67
C VAL A 317 -5.47 -21.39 22.25
N PRO A 318 -4.81 -20.30 21.83
CA PRO A 318 -3.55 -19.88 22.42
C PRO A 318 -3.66 -19.55 23.92
N THR A 319 -2.60 -19.84 24.67
CA THR A 319 -2.47 -19.49 26.09
C THR A 319 -1.67 -18.19 26.23
N VAL A 320 -2.07 -17.33 27.17
CA VAL A 320 -1.42 -16.05 27.45
C VAL A 320 -0.94 -16.05 28.89
N HIS A 321 0.38 -16.15 29.13
CA HIS A 321 0.97 -16.19 30.47
C HIS A 321 2.27 -15.36 30.56
N ARG A 322 2.74 -15.11 31.78
CA ARG A 322 3.97 -14.37 32.04
C ARG A 322 5.20 -15.27 32.04
N ILE A 323 6.28 -14.83 31.42
CA ILE A 323 7.58 -15.50 31.47
C ILE A 323 8.17 -15.33 32.87
N LEU A 324 8.42 -16.44 33.57
CA LEU A 324 9.19 -16.44 34.81
C LEU A 324 10.69 -16.56 34.56
N ALA A 325 11.06 -17.43 33.61
CA ALA A 325 12.44 -17.66 33.23
C ALA A 325 12.54 -17.96 31.73
N ALA A 326 13.64 -17.51 31.12
CA ALA A 326 13.99 -17.82 29.74
C ALA A 326 15.37 -18.49 29.73
N ARG A 327 15.45 -19.67 29.11
CA ARG A 327 16.69 -20.43 28.94
C ARG A 327 16.97 -20.64 27.45
N THR A 328 18.23 -20.78 27.09
CA THR A 328 18.65 -21.07 25.72
C THR A 328 19.36 -22.41 25.72
N GLU A 329 18.85 -23.35 24.93
CA GLU A 329 19.43 -24.68 24.73
C GLU A 329 19.73 -24.84 23.24
N GLY A 330 21.01 -24.81 22.88
CA GLY A 330 21.43 -24.84 21.47
C GLY A 330 20.92 -23.64 20.67
N SER A 331 20.16 -23.91 19.59
CA SER A 331 19.51 -22.89 18.76
C SER A 331 18.21 -22.34 19.36
N ASP A 332 17.63 -23.07 20.31
CA ASP A 332 16.25 -22.95 20.72
C ASP A 332 16.14 -22.18 22.04
N ARG A 333 15.01 -21.49 22.21
CA ARG A 333 14.72 -20.73 23.42
C ARG A 333 13.52 -21.33 24.12
N LEU A 334 13.67 -21.63 25.40
CA LEU A 334 12.67 -22.26 26.25
C LEU A 334 12.19 -21.24 27.28
N PHE A 335 10.88 -21.15 27.46
CA PHE A 335 10.26 -20.25 28.42
C PHE A 335 9.49 -21.05 29.47
N THR A 336 9.80 -20.79 30.74
CA THR A 336 8.95 -21.21 31.86
C THR A 336 7.90 -20.13 32.06
N THR A 337 6.64 -20.46 31.85
CA THR A 337 5.51 -19.53 31.95
C THR A 337 4.65 -19.81 33.16
N LYS A 338 3.91 -18.79 33.60
CA LYS A 338 2.95 -18.88 34.70
C LYS A 338 1.84 -17.84 34.52
N GLY A 339 0.59 -18.25 34.71
CA GLY A 339 -0.52 -17.31 34.85
C GLY A 339 -0.41 -16.54 36.16
N ASP A 340 -0.64 -15.23 36.13
CA ASP A 340 -0.50 -14.36 37.31
C ASP A 340 -1.37 -14.82 38.52
N ALA A 341 -2.52 -15.44 38.25
CA ALA A 341 -3.42 -15.99 39.27
C ALA A 341 -3.10 -17.44 39.68
N ASN A 342 -2.21 -18.14 38.96
CA ASN A 342 -1.92 -19.54 39.23
C ASN A 342 -1.00 -19.69 40.45
N ALA A 343 -1.13 -20.78 41.21
CA ALA A 343 -0.23 -21.07 42.33
C ALA A 343 1.16 -21.52 41.84
N ASN A 344 1.18 -22.44 40.87
CA ASN A 344 2.38 -23.08 40.34
C ASN A 344 2.68 -22.62 38.89
N PRO A 345 3.94 -22.71 38.43
CA PRO A 345 4.29 -22.57 37.02
C PRO A 345 3.57 -23.60 36.15
N ASP A 346 3.44 -23.29 34.86
CA ASP A 346 2.88 -24.23 33.89
C ASP A 346 3.78 -25.48 33.80
N SER A 347 3.16 -26.67 33.65
CA SER A 347 3.87 -27.96 33.65
C SER A 347 4.77 -28.16 32.42
N GLY A 348 4.49 -27.47 31.31
CA GLY A 348 5.28 -27.50 30.09
C GLY A 348 6.08 -26.21 29.88
N GLN A 349 7.22 -26.32 29.20
CA GLN A 349 7.96 -25.15 28.73
C GLN A 349 7.44 -24.72 27.35
N ALA A 350 7.24 -23.42 27.16
CA ALA A 350 6.93 -22.88 25.85
C ALA A 350 8.20 -22.80 25.00
N LEU A 351 8.25 -23.56 23.92
CA LEU A 351 9.28 -23.44 22.88
C LEU A 351 9.14 -22.11 22.16
N GLY A 352 10.26 -21.46 21.84
CA GLY A 352 10.29 -20.19 21.14
C GLY A 352 9.53 -20.20 19.81
N ASP A 353 9.54 -21.33 19.12
CA ASP A 353 8.81 -21.52 17.86
C ASP A 353 7.29 -21.57 18.05
N ASN A 354 6.82 -21.94 19.24
CA ASN A 354 5.40 -21.94 19.60
C ASN A 354 4.91 -20.58 20.10
N VAL A 355 5.81 -19.61 20.30
CA VAL A 355 5.45 -18.25 20.74
C VAL A 355 4.86 -17.47 19.58
N ILE A 356 3.61 -17.04 19.75
CA ILE A 356 2.90 -16.18 18.80
C ILE A 356 3.44 -14.75 18.89
N GLY A 357 3.69 -14.26 20.11
CA GLY A 357 4.30 -12.95 20.35
C GLY A 357 4.13 -12.44 21.78
N LYS A 358 4.53 -11.19 21.99
CA LYS A 358 4.43 -10.47 23.26
C LYS A 358 3.14 -9.67 23.33
N VAL A 359 2.45 -9.69 24.46
CA VAL A 359 1.32 -8.78 24.72
C VAL A 359 1.85 -7.35 24.89
N VAL A 360 1.34 -6.43 24.07
CA VAL A 360 1.77 -5.02 24.06
C VAL A 360 0.68 -4.04 24.47
N LEU A 361 -0.59 -4.44 24.38
CA LEU A 361 -1.73 -3.63 24.81
C LEU A 361 -2.86 -4.54 25.30
N VAL A 362 -3.57 -4.10 26.33
CA VAL A 362 -4.79 -4.73 26.83
C VAL A 362 -5.93 -3.74 26.64
N ILE A 363 -7.01 -4.17 25.99
CA ILE A 363 -8.22 -3.37 25.78
C ILE A 363 -9.32 -3.98 26.66
N PRO A 364 -9.64 -3.36 27.81
CA PRO A 364 -10.59 -3.93 28.74
C PRO A 364 -11.97 -4.13 28.12
N LYS A 365 -12.63 -5.24 28.43
CA LYS A 365 -14.03 -5.55 28.08
C LYS A 365 -14.37 -5.62 26.57
N ALA A 366 -13.43 -5.38 25.66
CA ALA A 366 -13.70 -5.38 24.23
C ALA A 366 -14.05 -6.77 23.66
N GLY A 367 -13.65 -7.83 24.36
CA GLY A 367 -13.86 -9.22 23.95
C GLY A 367 -15.29 -9.69 24.15
N TRP A 368 -16.05 -9.05 25.06
CA TRP A 368 -17.46 -9.40 25.33
C TRP A 368 -18.35 -9.31 24.09
N ALA A 369 -18.06 -8.39 23.16
CA ALA A 369 -18.79 -8.31 21.89
C ALA A 369 -18.62 -9.60 21.05
N SER A 370 -17.41 -10.15 20.98
CA SER A 370 -17.14 -11.41 20.28
C SER A 370 -17.68 -12.64 21.01
N ILE A 371 -17.65 -12.63 22.35
CA ILE A 371 -18.17 -13.71 23.19
C ILE A 371 -19.70 -13.79 23.04
N ALA A 372 -20.39 -12.65 23.18
CA ALA A 372 -21.83 -12.57 22.98
C ALA A 372 -22.24 -12.97 21.56
N LEU A 373 -21.47 -12.58 20.54
CA LEU A 373 -21.74 -13.01 19.16
C LEU A 373 -21.60 -14.53 19.01
N ARG A 374 -20.57 -15.13 19.62
CA ARG A 374 -20.35 -16.59 19.57
C ARG A 374 -21.47 -17.35 20.29
N GLU A 375 -21.95 -16.84 21.41
CA GLU A 375 -23.10 -17.40 22.14
C GLU A 375 -24.43 -17.29 21.39
N LEU A 376 -24.54 -16.42 20.38
CA LEU A 376 -25.73 -16.32 19.52
C LEU A 376 -25.73 -17.31 18.34
N PHE A 377 -24.58 -17.90 18.01
CA PHE A 377 -24.40 -18.81 16.87
C PHE A 377 -23.98 -20.24 17.27
N VAL A 378 -23.91 -20.51 18.57
CA VAL A 378 -23.74 -21.84 19.19
C VAL A 378 -24.98 -22.09 20.03
#